data_AF-A0A949FH06-F1
#
_entry.id   AF-A0A949FH06-F1
#
_cell.length_a   1.000
_cell.length_b   1.000
_cell.length_c   1.000
_cell.angle_alpha   90.00
_cell.angle_beta   90.00
_cell.angle_gamma   90.00
#
_symmetry.space_group_name_H-M   'P 1'
#
loop_
_entity.id
_entity.type
_entity.pdbx_description
1 polymer ?
#
loop_
_entity_poly.entity_id
_entity_poly.type
_entity_poly.pdbx_seq_one_letter_code
_entity_poly.pdbx_strand_id
1 'polypeptide(L)'
;MTAPTNSTAFGNKLTALQRSSLLFLPIFLSLCLAFASHTVSRLLWASIAIQIVILVVHFCRFQKHRDYWGITFHLTYGIALAGLILRTDTDERFISLTQAILVAVPLWLLCYWMMNESGAIALYRARSAAVRLKSRRSWPINLAQIRHLPEVRAFRDTLIVDAEPALELLAQTQLEIRVAALAALELRTVWRPGQPQIVLRAAQDGPEPEVRASAINALAMVDDRRVVEALAEMMNDQEPLVRRTATEALLCKTTRIWPWIRGAVRFSLSSKVTKNDGPLSTNGHPLSDAALEDFHSWAAETGHSAQRATLTLSLHYRQQLATATSVSTVTRLRRQILDAHVPPLLRIELASLLYEFNHLTLSDLKAMLLPTMPANIRLIAAEALLRDQDCLEVLSVLHELARSRNREIALMTADLMQRRFGLDFGLPNNKPMPSIQSSTAAEVARRVYLWACDAKPSDHATVLKAKSRPTP
;
A
#
# COMPACT_ATOMS: atom_id res chain seq x y z
N MET A 1 -25.24 3.45 19.18
CA MET A 1 -25.88 3.66 17.86
C MET A 1 -26.61 4.99 17.91
N THR A 2 -25.93 6.08 17.57
CA THR A 2 -26.53 7.40 17.39
C THR A 2 -26.42 7.73 15.92
N ALA A 3 -27.55 7.65 15.20
CA ALA A 3 -27.64 8.13 13.84
C ALA A 3 -27.20 9.61 13.83
N PRO A 4 -26.30 10.04 12.94
CA PRO A 4 -26.09 11.47 12.75
C PRO A 4 -27.40 12.03 12.22
N THR A 5 -27.98 12.98 12.96
CA THR A 5 -29.12 13.76 12.51
C THR A 5 -28.73 14.45 11.21
N ASN A 6 -29.35 14.03 10.11
CA ASN A 6 -29.26 14.64 8.78
C ASN A 6 -29.90 16.04 8.80
N SER A 7 -29.27 16.99 9.49
CA SER A 7 -29.69 18.39 9.51
C SER A 7 -29.17 19.10 8.25
N THR A 8 -30.06 19.30 7.28
CA THR A 8 -30.08 20.47 6.37
C THR A 8 -28.72 20.96 5.87
N ALA A 9 -27.95 20.06 5.24
CA ALA A 9 -26.63 20.33 4.66
C ALA A 9 -26.66 21.18 3.36
N PHE A 10 -27.74 21.93 3.12
CA PHE A 10 -27.89 22.75 1.92
C PHE A 10 -26.89 23.92 1.89
N GLY A 11 -26.62 24.53 3.05
CA GLY A 11 -25.68 25.64 3.16
C GLY A 11 -24.26 25.22 2.81
N ASN A 12 -23.79 24.09 3.36
CA ASN A 12 -22.55 23.37 3.06
C ASN A 12 -21.51 24.05 2.15
N LYS A 13 -21.83 24.00 0.84
CA LYS A 13 -20.93 24.26 -0.28
C LYS A 13 -20.97 25.70 -0.81
N LEU A 14 -21.98 26.49 -0.44
CA LEU A 14 -22.07 27.90 -0.79
C LEU A 14 -21.27 28.74 0.22
N THR A 15 -20.50 29.72 -0.27
CA THR A 15 -19.79 30.66 0.62
C THR A 15 -20.81 31.44 1.47
N ALA A 16 -20.40 31.91 2.65
CA ALA A 16 -21.27 32.71 3.52
C ALA A 16 -21.84 33.96 2.79
N LEU A 17 -21.06 34.49 1.84
CA LEU A 17 -21.48 35.59 0.98
C LEU A 17 -22.62 35.16 0.03
N GLN A 18 -22.46 34.05 -0.70
CA GLN A 18 -23.48 33.52 -1.62
C GLN A 18 -24.79 33.18 -0.89
N ARG A 19 -24.69 32.58 0.31
CA ARG A 19 -25.85 32.26 1.15
C ARG A 19 -26.63 33.50 1.55
N SER A 20 -25.92 34.56 1.92
CA SER A 20 -26.53 35.85 2.26
C SER A 20 -27.17 36.49 1.01
N SER A 21 -26.46 36.53 -0.12
CA SER A 21 -27.01 37.07 -1.38
C SER A 21 -28.31 36.41 -1.81
N LEU A 22 -28.41 35.09 -1.70
CA LEU A 22 -29.65 34.35 -2.02
C LEU A 22 -30.80 34.66 -1.05
N LEU A 23 -30.51 34.91 0.23
CA LEU A 23 -31.54 35.29 1.20
C LEU A 23 -32.08 36.72 0.99
N PHE A 24 -31.25 37.65 0.50
CA PHE A 24 -31.64 39.02 0.22
C PHE A 24 -32.30 39.22 -1.16
N LEU A 25 -32.07 38.31 -2.12
CA LEU A 25 -32.66 38.36 -3.46
C LEU A 25 -34.19 38.58 -3.49
N PRO A 26 -35.03 37.84 -2.71
CA PRO A 26 -36.48 38.03 -2.76
C PRO A 26 -36.93 39.41 -2.25
N ILE A 27 -36.25 39.96 -1.25
CA ILE A 27 -36.53 41.32 -0.74
C ILE A 27 -36.11 42.35 -1.77
N PHE A 28 -34.92 42.19 -2.35
CA PHE A 28 -34.41 43.11 -3.37
C PHE A 28 -35.36 43.18 -4.57
N LEU A 29 -35.82 42.04 -5.09
CA LEU A 29 -36.77 41.98 -6.19
C LEU A 29 -38.12 42.63 -5.81
N SER A 30 -38.61 42.37 -4.60
CA SER A 30 -39.87 42.95 -4.10
C SER A 30 -39.76 44.47 -3.92
N LEU A 31 -38.62 44.98 -3.43
CA LEU A 31 -38.32 46.41 -3.31
C LEU A 31 -38.18 47.08 -4.67
N CYS A 32 -37.43 46.50 -5.61
CA CYS A 32 -37.31 47.02 -6.97
C CYS A 32 -38.68 47.15 -7.64
N LEU A 33 -39.56 46.15 -7.45
CA LEU A 33 -40.93 46.23 -7.93
C LEU A 33 -41.74 47.32 -7.24
N ALA A 34 -41.61 47.46 -5.91
CA ALA A 34 -42.31 48.51 -5.15
C ALA A 34 -41.90 49.93 -5.59
N PHE A 35 -40.62 50.15 -5.91
CA PHE A 35 -40.12 51.43 -6.39
C PHE A 35 -40.44 51.68 -7.87
N ALA A 36 -40.55 50.64 -8.69
CA ALA A 36 -40.87 50.76 -10.11
C ALA A 36 -42.37 51.02 -10.37
N SER A 37 -43.26 50.56 -9.49
CA SER A 37 -44.70 50.77 -9.64
C SER A 37 -45.17 52.08 -8.99
N HIS A 38 -45.87 52.94 -9.74
CA HIS A 38 -46.48 54.17 -9.22
C HIS A 38 -47.66 53.92 -8.24
N THR A 39 -48.28 52.74 -8.30
CA THR A 39 -49.39 52.29 -7.45
C THR A 39 -48.96 51.13 -6.56
N VAL A 40 -48.39 51.42 -5.39
CA VAL A 40 -47.85 50.37 -4.52
C VAL A 40 -48.96 49.77 -3.65
N SER A 41 -49.29 48.50 -3.88
CA SER A 41 -50.25 47.76 -3.05
C SER A 41 -49.75 47.63 -1.59
N ARG A 42 -50.63 47.88 -0.60
CA ARG A 42 -50.31 47.71 0.84
C ARG A 42 -49.83 46.29 1.18
N LEU A 43 -50.29 45.30 0.42
CA LEU A 43 -49.93 43.89 0.57
C LEU A 43 -48.46 43.61 0.22
N LEU A 44 -47.90 44.31 -0.78
CA LEU A 44 -46.48 44.19 -1.14
C LEU A 44 -45.57 44.78 -0.05
N TRP A 45 -45.93 45.92 0.53
CA TRP A 45 -45.19 46.47 1.67
C TRP A 45 -45.28 45.57 2.91
N ALA A 46 -46.43 44.94 3.14
CA ALA A 46 -46.59 43.97 4.22
C ALA A 46 -45.70 42.73 4.01
N SER A 47 -45.63 42.18 2.79
CA SER A 47 -44.74 41.04 2.50
C SER A 47 -43.26 41.41 2.67
N ILE A 48 -42.84 42.59 2.21
CA ILE A 48 -41.47 43.11 2.42
C ILE A 48 -41.16 43.26 3.91
N ALA A 49 -42.08 43.83 4.70
CA ALA A 49 -41.89 43.98 6.14
C ALA A 49 -41.73 42.62 6.84
N ILE A 50 -42.56 41.63 6.49
CA ILE A 50 -42.46 40.28 7.04
C ILE A 50 -41.12 39.63 6.65
N GLN A 51 -40.67 39.79 5.39
CA GLN A 51 -39.37 39.27 4.96
C GLN A 51 -38.20 39.91 5.72
N ILE A 52 -38.23 41.23 5.95
CA ILE A 52 -37.21 41.94 6.74
C ILE A 52 -37.17 41.38 8.17
N VAL A 53 -38.32 41.18 8.81
CA VAL A 53 -38.41 40.59 10.15
C VAL A 53 -37.81 39.18 10.16
N ILE A 54 -38.13 38.34 9.18
CA ILE A 54 -37.56 36.98 9.06
C ILE A 54 -36.04 37.02 8.90
N LEU A 55 -35.50 37.93 8.08
CA LEU A 55 -34.05 38.10 7.93
C LEU A 55 -33.38 38.61 9.20
N VAL A 56 -33.96 39.59 9.89
CA VAL A 56 -33.44 40.09 11.16
C VAL A 56 -33.41 38.97 12.20
N VAL A 57 -34.49 38.19 12.33
CA VAL A 57 -34.54 37.03 13.23
C VAL A 57 -33.49 35.98 12.84
N HIS A 58 -33.31 35.71 11.54
CA HIS A 58 -32.29 34.80 11.04
C HIS A 58 -30.88 35.24 11.47
N PHE A 59 -30.51 36.50 11.22
CA PHE A 59 -29.18 37.02 11.57
C PHE A 59 -28.96 37.17 13.08
N CYS A 60 -29.97 37.53 13.86
CA CYS A 60 -29.89 37.56 15.33
C CYS A 60 -29.72 36.15 15.92
N ARG A 61 -30.31 35.12 15.31
CA ARG A 61 -30.15 33.71 15.75
C ARG A 61 -28.96 32.99 15.11
N PHE A 62 -28.37 33.54 14.06
CA PHE A 62 -27.23 32.98 13.32
C PHE A 62 -25.99 32.76 14.21
N GLN A 63 -25.80 33.58 15.26
CA GLN A 63 -24.73 33.38 16.23
C GLN A 63 -24.87 32.11 17.08
N LYS A 64 -26.08 31.51 17.15
CA LYS A 64 -26.38 30.42 18.09
C LYS A 64 -26.66 29.07 17.42
N HIS A 65 -27.21 29.03 16.21
CA HIS A 65 -27.51 27.77 15.49
C HIS A 65 -27.32 27.90 13.97
N ARG A 66 -26.45 27.06 13.38
CA ARG A 66 -26.08 27.07 11.95
C ARG A 66 -27.13 26.44 11.01
N ASP A 67 -28.18 25.81 11.54
CA ASP A 67 -28.96 24.82 10.79
C ASP A 67 -30.26 25.35 10.16
N TYR A 68 -30.65 26.60 10.38
CA TYR A 68 -31.96 27.13 9.94
C TYR A 68 -32.00 27.73 8.53
N TRP A 69 -30.89 27.72 7.79
CA TRP A 69 -30.81 28.42 6.49
C TRP A 69 -31.86 27.96 5.47
N GLY A 70 -32.10 26.64 5.35
CA GLY A 70 -33.06 26.10 4.38
C GLY A 70 -34.50 26.57 4.64
N ILE A 71 -34.93 26.56 5.90
CA ILE A 71 -36.28 26.99 6.29
C ILE A 71 -36.45 28.48 6.05
N THR A 72 -35.48 29.31 6.47
CA THR A 72 -35.50 30.75 6.21
C THR A 72 -35.55 31.05 4.71
N PHE A 73 -34.77 30.35 3.89
CA PHE A 73 -34.76 30.49 2.44
C PHE A 73 -36.13 30.19 1.81
N HIS A 74 -36.77 29.08 2.15
CA HIS A 74 -38.09 28.76 1.59
C HIS A 74 -39.18 29.74 2.07
N LEU A 75 -39.13 30.19 3.32
CA LEU A 75 -40.08 31.16 3.87
C LEU A 75 -40.00 32.52 3.17
N THR A 76 -38.80 33.08 2.98
CA THR A 76 -38.67 34.42 2.38
C THR A 76 -39.15 34.44 0.92
N TYR A 77 -38.83 33.41 0.14
CA TYR A 77 -39.31 33.27 -1.24
C TYR A 77 -40.81 32.97 -1.32
N GLY A 78 -41.35 32.13 -0.44
CA GLY A 78 -42.80 31.85 -0.38
C GLY A 78 -43.62 33.10 -0.05
N ILE A 79 -43.16 33.92 0.91
CA ILE A 79 -43.82 35.18 1.29
C ILE A 79 -43.69 36.22 0.19
N ALA A 80 -42.56 36.25 -0.53
CA ALA A 80 -42.39 37.10 -1.72
C ALA A 80 -43.43 36.76 -2.78
N LEU A 81 -43.55 35.48 -3.11
CA LEU A 81 -44.47 34.99 -4.12
C LEU A 81 -45.93 35.24 -3.71
N ALA A 82 -46.29 34.99 -2.46
CA ALA A 82 -47.64 35.23 -1.94
C ALA A 82 -48.04 36.71 -2.02
N GLY A 83 -47.13 37.63 -1.67
CA GLY A 83 -47.37 39.07 -1.79
C GLY A 83 -47.54 39.55 -3.24
N LEU A 84 -46.99 38.82 -4.21
CA LEU A 84 -47.10 39.12 -5.64
C LEU A 84 -48.34 38.52 -6.31
N ILE A 85 -48.78 37.34 -5.88
CA ILE A 85 -49.99 36.68 -6.42
C ILE A 85 -51.26 37.42 -5.97
N LEU A 86 -51.26 37.96 -4.76
CA LEU A 86 -52.42 38.68 -4.18
C LEU A 86 -52.53 40.14 -4.66
N ARG A 87 -51.69 40.57 -5.60
CA ARG A 87 -51.68 41.92 -6.17
C ARG A 87 -52.55 41.97 -7.43
N THR A 88 -53.34 43.02 -7.60
CA THR A 88 -54.39 43.16 -8.63
C THR A 88 -54.06 44.16 -9.75
N ASP A 89 -52.78 44.50 -9.98
CA ASP A 89 -52.40 45.66 -10.82
C ASP A 89 -51.61 45.30 -12.10
N THR A 90 -51.80 46.08 -13.16
CA THR A 90 -51.69 45.69 -14.59
C THR A 90 -50.31 45.77 -15.28
N ASP A 91 -49.18 45.80 -14.55
CA ASP A 91 -47.84 45.80 -15.16
C ASP A 91 -47.31 44.38 -15.40
N GLU A 92 -47.77 43.75 -16.49
CA GLU A 92 -47.69 42.31 -16.70
C GLU A 92 -46.25 41.76 -16.86
N ARG A 93 -45.34 42.49 -17.52
CA ARG A 93 -44.04 41.92 -17.93
C ARG A 93 -43.02 41.83 -16.80
N PHE A 94 -42.91 42.86 -15.96
CA PHE A 94 -41.93 42.88 -14.88
C PHE A 94 -42.37 42.04 -13.68
N ILE A 95 -43.69 41.97 -13.43
CA ILE A 95 -44.28 41.11 -12.39
C ILE A 95 -44.09 39.63 -12.75
N SER A 96 -44.44 39.24 -13.99
CA SER A 96 -44.26 37.85 -14.45
C SER A 96 -42.79 37.42 -14.43
N LEU A 97 -41.86 38.30 -14.81
CA LEU A 97 -40.42 38.04 -14.68
C LEU A 97 -39.99 37.86 -13.22
N THR A 98 -40.49 38.68 -12.30
CA THR A 98 -40.17 38.57 -10.88
C THR A 98 -40.73 37.27 -10.27
N GLN A 99 -41.97 36.91 -10.60
CA GLN A 99 -42.58 35.64 -10.20
C GLN A 99 -41.78 34.45 -10.77
N ALA A 100 -41.36 34.51 -12.02
CA ALA A 100 -40.55 33.47 -12.64
C ALA A 100 -39.21 33.28 -11.90
N ILE A 101 -38.51 34.37 -11.52
CA ILE A 101 -37.25 34.28 -10.75
C ILE A 101 -37.50 33.69 -9.35
N LEU A 102 -38.56 34.13 -8.67
CA LEU A 102 -38.90 33.66 -7.32
C LEU A 102 -39.29 32.18 -7.26
N VAL A 103 -39.77 31.60 -8.36
CA VAL A 103 -40.02 30.15 -8.46
C VAL A 103 -38.79 29.40 -8.97
N ALA A 104 -38.14 29.92 -10.02
CA ALA A 104 -37.03 29.25 -10.69
C ALA A 104 -35.80 29.09 -9.79
N VAL A 105 -35.46 30.09 -8.97
CA VAL A 105 -34.26 30.02 -8.12
C VAL A 105 -34.40 28.97 -7.01
N PRO A 106 -35.48 28.92 -6.20
CA PRO A 106 -35.69 27.85 -5.23
C PRO A 106 -35.83 26.47 -5.88
N LEU A 107 -36.50 26.37 -7.02
CA LEU A 107 -36.66 25.11 -7.74
C LEU A 107 -35.32 24.59 -8.26
N TRP A 108 -34.50 25.47 -8.86
CA TRP A 108 -33.15 25.11 -9.33
C TRP A 108 -32.27 24.64 -8.17
N LEU A 109 -32.31 25.35 -7.05
CA LEU A 109 -31.60 25.01 -5.82
C LEU A 109 -32.05 23.66 -5.25
N LEU A 110 -33.36 23.40 -5.20
CA LEU A 110 -33.93 22.13 -4.77
C LEU A 110 -33.51 20.98 -5.72
N CYS A 111 -33.63 21.17 -7.03
CA CYS A 111 -33.18 20.21 -8.03
C CYS A 111 -31.69 19.90 -7.89
N TYR A 112 -30.85 20.93 -7.74
CA TYR A 112 -29.42 20.78 -7.52
C TYR A 112 -29.11 19.98 -6.25
N TRP A 113 -29.82 20.26 -5.16
CA TRP A 113 -29.68 19.52 -3.92
C TRP A 113 -30.12 18.07 -4.05
N MET A 114 -31.29 17.80 -4.64
CA MET A 114 -31.76 16.43 -4.90
C MET A 114 -30.79 15.66 -5.80
N MET A 115 -30.22 16.29 -6.83
CA MET A 115 -29.21 15.67 -7.70
C MET A 115 -27.89 15.36 -6.98
N ASN A 116 -27.52 16.19 -6.00
CA ASN A 116 -26.31 15.99 -5.21
C ASN A 116 -26.52 14.94 -4.10
N GLU A 117 -27.71 14.88 -3.48
CA GLU A 117 -28.06 13.90 -2.46
C GLU A 117 -28.30 12.51 -3.05
N SER A 118 -28.94 12.43 -4.23
CA SER A 118 -29.08 11.17 -4.99
C SER A 118 -27.77 10.64 -5.57
N GLY A 119 -26.69 11.43 -5.54
CA GLY A 119 -25.40 11.07 -6.14
C GLY A 119 -25.39 11.11 -7.68
N ALA A 120 -26.46 11.60 -8.32
CA ALA A 120 -26.58 11.65 -9.79
C ALA A 120 -25.44 12.45 -10.44
N ILE A 121 -25.00 13.55 -9.81
CA ILE A 121 -23.86 14.36 -10.30
C ILE A 121 -22.55 13.54 -10.25
N ALA A 122 -22.35 12.75 -9.19
CA ALA A 122 -21.16 11.90 -9.06
C ALA A 122 -21.17 10.79 -10.11
N LEU A 123 -22.32 10.13 -10.32
CA LEU A 123 -22.49 9.11 -11.36
C LEU A 123 -22.29 9.68 -12.77
N TYR A 124 -22.79 10.89 -13.06
CA TYR A 124 -22.55 11.56 -14.34
C TYR A 124 -21.05 11.81 -14.57
N ARG A 125 -20.34 12.32 -13.54
CA ARG A 125 -18.89 12.53 -13.61
C ARG A 125 -18.13 11.21 -13.80
N ALA A 126 -18.54 10.15 -13.12
CA ALA A 126 -17.95 8.83 -13.29
C ALA A 126 -18.18 8.27 -14.70
N ARG A 127 -19.40 8.37 -15.24
CA ARG A 127 -19.73 7.94 -16.61
C ARG A 127 -18.95 8.72 -17.66
N SER A 128 -18.86 10.05 -17.52
CA SER A 128 -18.05 10.87 -18.43
C SER A 128 -16.56 10.52 -18.36
N ALA A 129 -16.02 10.23 -17.17
CA ALA A 129 -14.65 9.73 -17.03
C ALA A 129 -14.46 8.35 -17.68
N ALA A 130 -15.42 7.43 -17.52
CA ALA A 130 -15.42 6.13 -18.18
C ALA A 130 -15.43 6.26 -19.72
N VAL A 131 -16.22 7.18 -20.28
CA VAL A 131 -16.22 7.48 -21.73
C VAL A 131 -14.85 7.98 -22.20
N ARG A 132 -14.19 8.85 -21.43
CA ARG A 132 -12.82 9.30 -21.76
C ARG A 132 -11.84 8.15 -21.81
N LEU A 133 -11.90 7.22 -20.84
CA LEU A 133 -11.06 6.02 -20.83
C LEU A 133 -11.33 5.12 -22.05
N LYS A 134 -12.61 4.91 -22.42
CA LYS A 134 -12.98 4.15 -23.63
C LYS A 134 -12.46 4.80 -24.92
N SER A 135 -12.39 6.13 -24.98
CA SER A 135 -11.92 6.85 -26.16
C SER A 135 -10.39 6.93 -26.27
N ARG A 136 -9.65 6.49 -25.26
CA ARG A 136 -8.20 6.59 -25.21
C ARG A 136 -7.55 5.60 -26.18
N ARG A 137 -6.68 6.12 -27.05
CA ARG A 137 -5.97 5.32 -28.07
C ARG A 137 -4.56 4.90 -27.65
N SER A 138 -3.88 5.67 -26.80
CA SER A 138 -2.49 5.42 -26.42
C SER A 138 -2.37 4.89 -24.99
N TRP A 139 -1.94 3.64 -24.85
CA TRP A 139 -1.75 2.98 -23.57
C TRP A 139 -0.27 2.66 -23.33
N PRO A 140 0.20 2.67 -22.07
CA PRO A 140 1.58 2.28 -21.76
C PRO A 140 1.79 0.79 -22.05
N ILE A 141 2.98 0.42 -22.51
CA ILE A 141 3.35 -0.98 -22.78
C ILE A 141 3.30 -1.80 -21.47
N ASN A 142 3.77 -1.21 -20.37
CA ASN A 142 3.67 -1.84 -19.06
C ASN A 142 2.30 -1.50 -18.43
N LEU A 143 1.41 -2.49 -18.38
CA LEU A 143 0.06 -2.35 -17.84
C LEU A 143 0.04 -1.97 -16.35
N ALA A 144 1.10 -2.28 -15.58
CA ALA A 144 1.20 -1.83 -14.20
C ALA A 144 1.24 -0.29 -14.08
N GLN A 145 1.69 0.43 -15.12
CA GLN A 145 1.73 1.89 -15.13
C GLN A 145 0.34 2.53 -15.29
N ILE A 146 -0.67 1.77 -15.74
CA ILE A 146 -2.04 2.27 -15.96
C ILE A 146 -2.61 2.86 -14.67
N ARG A 147 -2.31 2.28 -13.50
CA ARG A 147 -2.76 2.79 -12.19
C ARG A 147 -2.29 4.21 -11.89
N HIS A 148 -1.20 4.65 -12.52
CA HIS A 148 -0.60 5.96 -12.29
C HIS A 148 -1.09 7.01 -13.28
N LEU A 149 -1.83 6.64 -14.32
CA LEU A 149 -2.36 7.58 -15.32
C LEU A 149 -3.30 8.60 -14.65
N PRO A 150 -3.21 9.89 -15.02
CA PRO A 150 -4.04 10.93 -14.42
C PRO A 150 -5.53 10.69 -14.68
N GLU A 151 -5.91 10.08 -15.81
CA GLU A 151 -7.29 9.76 -16.13
C GLU A 151 -7.85 8.64 -15.27
N VAL A 152 -7.02 7.66 -14.90
CA VAL A 152 -7.40 6.57 -14.00
C VAL A 152 -7.52 7.08 -12.57
N ARG A 153 -6.61 7.95 -12.13
CA ARG A 153 -6.72 8.65 -10.84
C ARG A 153 -7.97 9.52 -10.77
N ALA A 154 -8.22 10.33 -11.80
CA ALA A 154 -9.42 11.14 -11.90
C ALA A 154 -10.69 10.27 -11.90
N PHE A 155 -10.67 9.11 -12.58
CA PHE A 155 -11.79 8.17 -12.56
C PHE A 155 -11.99 7.59 -11.16
N ARG A 156 -10.94 7.15 -10.47
CA ARG A 156 -10.98 6.71 -9.06
C ARG A 156 -11.65 7.75 -8.16
N ASP A 157 -11.26 9.02 -8.29
CA ASP A 157 -11.82 10.12 -7.50
C ASP A 157 -13.32 10.34 -7.75
N THR A 158 -13.83 9.96 -8.92
CA THR A 158 -15.29 10.02 -9.21
C THR A 158 -16.08 8.83 -8.65
N LEU A 159 -15.43 7.70 -8.37
CA LEU A 159 -16.09 6.45 -7.98
C LEU A 159 -16.42 6.36 -6.49
N ILE A 160 -16.29 7.45 -5.72
CA ILE A 160 -16.54 7.47 -4.27
C ILE A 160 -17.91 6.89 -3.90
N VAL A 161 -18.95 7.19 -4.69
CA VAL A 161 -20.33 6.78 -4.40
C VAL A 161 -20.61 5.35 -4.85
N ASP A 162 -20.11 4.95 -6.02
CA ASP A 162 -20.50 3.70 -6.66
C ASP A 162 -19.38 3.13 -7.53
N ALA A 163 -19.23 1.81 -7.51
CA ALA A 163 -18.28 1.08 -8.36
C ALA A 163 -18.89 0.74 -9.73
N GLU A 164 -20.21 0.79 -9.88
CA GLU A 164 -20.94 0.36 -11.08
C GLU A 164 -20.34 0.92 -12.40
N PRO A 165 -20.00 2.22 -12.53
CA PRO A 165 -19.40 2.72 -13.76
C PRO A 165 -18.07 2.06 -14.15
N ALA A 166 -17.29 1.57 -13.17
CA ALA A 166 -16.07 0.82 -13.43
C ALA A 166 -16.37 -0.67 -13.71
N LEU A 167 -17.39 -1.25 -13.07
CA LEU A 167 -17.80 -2.63 -13.32
C LEU A 167 -18.34 -2.81 -14.75
N GLU A 168 -19.06 -1.82 -15.29
CA GLU A 168 -19.50 -1.79 -16.69
C GLU A 168 -18.32 -1.86 -17.68
N LEU A 169 -17.14 -1.35 -17.30
CA LEU A 169 -15.93 -1.39 -18.14
C LEU A 169 -15.29 -2.78 -18.19
N LEU A 170 -15.61 -3.68 -17.26
CA LEU A 170 -15.07 -5.05 -17.26
C LEU A 170 -15.59 -5.89 -18.45
N ALA A 171 -16.74 -5.52 -19.01
CA ALA A 171 -17.31 -6.15 -20.20
C ALA A 171 -16.67 -5.70 -21.52
N GLN A 172 -15.71 -4.77 -21.49
CA GLN A 172 -15.04 -4.31 -22.70
C GLN A 172 -14.00 -5.32 -23.19
N THR A 173 -13.81 -5.42 -24.50
CA THR A 173 -12.85 -6.35 -25.12
C THR A 173 -11.41 -5.94 -24.86
N GLN A 174 -11.13 -4.65 -24.81
CA GLN A 174 -9.78 -4.12 -24.64
C GLN A 174 -9.24 -4.41 -23.22
N LEU A 175 -8.05 -5.04 -23.15
CA LEU A 175 -7.38 -5.39 -21.89
C LEU A 175 -7.09 -4.16 -21.04
N GLU A 176 -6.59 -3.09 -21.66
CA GLU A 176 -6.14 -1.88 -20.97
C GLU A 176 -7.30 -1.16 -20.29
N ILE A 177 -8.49 -1.19 -20.90
CA ILE A 177 -9.71 -0.60 -20.30
C ILE A 177 -10.14 -1.42 -19.08
N ARG A 178 -10.10 -2.75 -19.14
CA ARG A 178 -10.42 -3.63 -18.01
C ARG A 178 -9.45 -3.42 -16.85
N VAL A 179 -8.14 -3.36 -17.15
CA VAL A 179 -7.10 -3.06 -16.15
C VAL A 179 -7.27 -1.66 -15.57
N ALA A 180 -7.56 -0.65 -16.40
CA ALA A 180 -7.81 0.73 -15.94
C ALA A 180 -9.02 0.82 -15.01
N ALA A 181 -10.09 0.09 -15.32
CA ALA A 181 -11.28 0.05 -14.49
C ALA A 181 -11.01 -0.58 -13.11
N LEU A 182 -10.28 -1.70 -13.07
CA LEU A 182 -9.88 -2.36 -11.83
C LEU A 182 -8.89 -1.49 -11.03
N ALA A 183 -7.93 -0.88 -11.71
CA ALA A 183 -7.00 0.06 -11.09
C ALA A 183 -7.73 1.28 -10.48
N ALA A 184 -8.80 1.75 -11.12
CA ALA A 184 -9.62 2.84 -10.56
C ALA A 184 -10.41 2.41 -9.31
N LEU A 185 -10.60 1.10 -9.08
CA LEU A 185 -11.24 0.56 -7.88
C LEU A 185 -10.25 0.25 -6.74
N GLU A 186 -8.95 0.42 -6.95
CA GLU A 186 -7.94 0.30 -5.89
C GLU A 186 -8.23 1.26 -4.73
N LEU A 187 -7.90 0.83 -3.51
CA LEU A 187 -8.11 1.57 -2.24
C LEU A 187 -9.56 1.81 -1.84
N ARG A 188 -10.52 1.24 -2.57
CA ARG A 188 -11.94 1.36 -2.24
C ARG A 188 -12.30 0.55 -0.99
N THR A 189 -12.85 1.24 0.02
CA THR A 189 -13.32 0.62 1.27
C THR A 189 -14.83 0.38 1.29
N VAL A 190 -15.62 1.19 0.56
CA VAL A 190 -17.08 1.12 0.57
C VAL A 190 -17.59 0.42 -0.69
N TRP A 191 -18.24 -0.72 -0.52
CA TRP A 191 -18.78 -1.55 -1.60
C TRP A 191 -20.27 -1.80 -1.40
N ARG A 192 -21.07 -1.78 -2.49
CA ARG A 192 -22.45 -2.28 -2.41
C ARG A 192 -22.44 -3.82 -2.38
N PRO A 193 -23.46 -4.45 -1.77
CA PRO A 193 -23.60 -5.90 -1.80
C PRO A 193 -23.52 -6.44 -3.24
N GLY A 194 -22.76 -7.53 -3.44
CA GLY A 194 -22.58 -8.16 -4.76
C GLY A 194 -21.47 -7.55 -5.63
N GLN A 195 -21.09 -6.29 -5.43
CA GLN A 195 -20.01 -5.66 -6.23
C GLN A 195 -18.65 -6.32 -6.03
N PRO A 196 -18.21 -6.64 -4.78
CA PRO A 196 -16.95 -7.36 -4.58
C PRO A 196 -16.94 -8.71 -5.28
N GLN A 197 -18.08 -9.42 -5.34
CA GLN A 197 -18.20 -10.72 -6.00
C GLN A 197 -18.02 -10.62 -7.52
N ILE A 198 -18.44 -9.51 -8.15
CA ILE A 198 -18.20 -9.27 -9.59
C ILE A 198 -16.69 -9.13 -9.85
N VAL A 199 -16.00 -8.35 -9.02
CA VAL A 199 -14.54 -8.18 -9.14
C VAL A 199 -13.81 -9.48 -8.80
N LEU A 200 -14.33 -10.26 -7.86
CA LEU A 200 -13.74 -11.55 -7.48
C LEU A 200 -13.80 -12.55 -8.65
N ARG A 201 -14.90 -12.58 -9.41
CA ARG A 201 -14.96 -13.36 -10.66
C ARG A 201 -13.91 -12.92 -11.66
N ALA A 202 -13.66 -11.62 -11.80
CA ALA A 202 -12.56 -11.13 -12.65
C ALA A 202 -11.18 -11.56 -12.14
N ALA A 203 -11.02 -11.72 -10.81
CA ALA A 203 -9.79 -12.24 -10.21
C ALA A 203 -9.60 -13.75 -10.44
N GLN A 204 -10.68 -14.53 -10.46
CA GLN A 204 -10.64 -15.99 -10.59
C GLN A 204 -10.67 -16.46 -12.06
N ASP A 205 -11.61 -15.93 -12.83
CA ASP A 205 -11.96 -16.39 -14.18
C ASP A 205 -11.34 -15.52 -15.29
N GLY A 206 -10.61 -14.45 -14.91
CA GLY A 206 -9.97 -13.54 -15.86
C GLY A 206 -8.92 -14.27 -16.72
N PRO A 207 -9.03 -14.26 -18.06
CA PRO A 207 -8.09 -14.99 -18.91
C PRO A 207 -6.68 -14.38 -18.82
N GLU A 208 -6.59 -13.05 -18.79
CA GLU A 208 -5.32 -12.35 -18.72
C GLU A 208 -4.86 -12.16 -17.26
N PRO A 209 -3.58 -12.44 -16.96
CA PRO A 209 -3.06 -12.32 -15.61
C PRO A 209 -3.07 -10.89 -15.07
N GLU A 210 -3.00 -9.88 -15.93
CA GLU A 210 -3.05 -8.47 -15.53
C GLU A 210 -4.44 -8.07 -15.04
N VAL A 211 -5.50 -8.67 -15.60
CA VAL A 211 -6.87 -8.52 -15.10
C VAL A 211 -6.98 -9.17 -13.73
N ARG A 212 -6.49 -10.41 -13.58
CA ARG A 212 -6.52 -11.12 -12.28
C ARG A 212 -5.77 -10.34 -11.20
N ALA A 213 -4.54 -9.91 -11.48
CA ALA A 213 -3.73 -9.11 -10.56
C ALA A 213 -4.38 -7.75 -10.22
N SER A 214 -4.96 -7.06 -11.20
CA SER A 214 -5.63 -5.77 -10.95
C SER A 214 -6.89 -5.95 -10.11
N ALA A 215 -7.64 -7.04 -10.30
CA ALA A 215 -8.82 -7.38 -9.51
C ALA A 215 -8.46 -7.69 -8.05
N ILE A 216 -7.37 -8.43 -7.83
CA ILE A 216 -6.82 -8.67 -6.48
C ILE A 216 -6.47 -7.34 -5.79
N ASN A 217 -5.78 -6.43 -6.48
CA ASN A 217 -5.44 -5.10 -5.93
C ASN A 217 -6.69 -4.27 -5.60
N ALA A 218 -7.73 -4.32 -6.44
CA ALA A 218 -9.00 -3.65 -6.19
C ALA A 218 -9.70 -4.20 -4.93
N LEU A 219 -9.62 -5.51 -4.70
CA LEU A 219 -10.23 -6.19 -3.56
C LEU A 219 -9.37 -6.21 -2.30
N ALA A 220 -8.11 -5.75 -2.34
CA ALA A 220 -7.19 -5.80 -1.21
C ALA A 220 -7.75 -5.12 0.05
N MET A 221 -8.60 -4.11 -0.11
CA MET A 221 -9.22 -3.39 1.01
C MET A 221 -10.49 -4.05 1.57
N VAL A 222 -11.00 -5.12 0.95
CA VAL A 222 -12.22 -5.84 1.36
C VAL A 222 -11.90 -6.83 2.49
N ASP A 223 -12.62 -6.73 3.60
CA ASP A 223 -12.44 -7.58 4.79
C ASP A 223 -13.51 -8.71 4.88
N ASP A 224 -14.24 -9.00 3.80
CA ASP A 224 -15.17 -10.14 3.72
C ASP A 224 -14.39 -11.45 3.67
N ARG A 225 -14.63 -12.32 4.66
CA ARG A 225 -13.98 -13.63 4.78
C ARG A 225 -14.01 -14.44 3.49
N ARG A 226 -15.15 -14.48 2.78
CA ARG A 226 -15.27 -15.28 1.54
C ARG A 226 -14.37 -14.75 0.43
N VAL A 227 -14.28 -13.42 0.32
CA VAL A 227 -13.40 -12.76 -0.64
C VAL A 227 -11.95 -13.00 -0.26
N VAL A 228 -11.61 -12.86 1.02
CA VAL A 228 -10.25 -13.08 1.52
C VAL A 228 -9.76 -14.51 1.29
N GLU A 229 -10.58 -15.52 1.61
CA GLU A 229 -10.23 -16.93 1.38
C GLU A 229 -10.03 -17.20 -0.12
N ALA A 230 -10.91 -16.69 -0.98
CA ALA A 230 -10.77 -16.83 -2.43
C ALA A 230 -9.53 -16.12 -3.00
N LEU A 231 -9.19 -14.92 -2.49
CA LEU A 231 -7.93 -14.24 -2.84
C LEU A 231 -6.71 -15.04 -2.36
N ALA A 232 -6.83 -15.79 -1.26
CA ALA A 232 -5.75 -16.62 -0.73
C ALA A 232 -5.40 -17.78 -1.67
N GLU A 233 -6.38 -18.35 -2.37
CA GLU A 233 -6.17 -19.38 -3.39
C GLU A 233 -5.28 -18.86 -4.54
N MET A 234 -5.39 -17.56 -4.87
CA MET A 234 -4.61 -16.92 -5.95
C MET A 234 -3.11 -16.84 -5.64
N MET A 235 -2.68 -17.09 -4.40
CA MET A 235 -1.25 -17.27 -4.08
C MET A 235 -0.64 -18.50 -4.76
N ASN A 236 -1.45 -19.38 -5.36
CA ASN A 236 -1.03 -20.55 -6.13
C ASN A 236 -1.44 -20.50 -7.60
N ASP A 237 -1.78 -19.31 -8.12
CA ASP A 237 -2.04 -19.10 -9.54
C ASP A 237 -0.82 -19.52 -10.40
N GLN A 238 -1.06 -19.93 -11.64
CA GLN A 238 0.03 -20.33 -12.55
C GLN A 238 0.96 -19.16 -12.86
N GLU A 239 0.43 -17.94 -12.91
CA GLU A 239 1.21 -16.75 -13.26
C GLU A 239 1.91 -16.14 -12.03
N PRO A 240 3.24 -15.93 -12.06
CA PRO A 240 3.99 -15.29 -10.97
C PRO A 240 3.47 -13.91 -10.57
N LEU A 241 3.01 -13.11 -11.54
CA LEU A 241 2.45 -11.78 -11.29
C LEU A 241 1.24 -11.83 -10.36
N VAL A 242 0.33 -12.78 -10.58
CA VAL A 242 -0.90 -12.96 -9.81
C VAL A 242 -0.58 -13.43 -8.40
N ARG A 243 0.32 -14.42 -8.26
CA ARG A 243 0.78 -14.92 -6.95
C ARG A 243 1.40 -13.84 -6.08
N ARG A 244 2.29 -13.06 -6.67
CA ARG A 244 2.95 -11.93 -5.98
C ARG A 244 1.92 -10.91 -5.52
N THR A 245 0.97 -10.56 -6.39
CA THR A 245 -0.07 -9.59 -6.08
C THR A 245 -1.01 -10.08 -4.96
N ALA A 246 -1.42 -11.36 -4.99
CA ALA A 246 -2.21 -11.98 -3.93
C ALA A 246 -1.48 -11.96 -2.58
N THR A 247 -0.20 -12.33 -2.59
CA THR A 247 0.65 -12.34 -1.40
C THR A 247 0.77 -10.93 -0.81
N GLU A 248 1.08 -9.93 -1.64
CA GLU A 248 1.22 -8.54 -1.23
C GLU A 248 -0.10 -7.95 -0.68
N ALA A 249 -1.23 -8.25 -1.33
CA ALA A 249 -2.55 -7.79 -0.93
C ALA A 249 -3.01 -8.37 0.42
N LEU A 250 -2.66 -9.64 0.70
CA LEU A 250 -3.09 -10.32 1.93
C LEU A 250 -2.12 -10.10 3.09
N LEU A 251 -0.80 -10.16 2.85
CA LEU A 251 0.20 -10.03 3.92
C LEU A 251 0.31 -8.61 4.46
N CYS A 252 -0.17 -7.58 3.75
CA CYS A 252 -0.25 -6.23 4.31
C CYS A 252 -1.29 -6.10 5.45
N LYS A 253 -2.19 -7.09 5.63
CA LYS A 253 -3.31 -7.06 6.60
C LYS A 253 -3.31 -8.22 7.61
N THR A 254 -2.17 -8.85 7.85
CA THR A 254 -2.07 -10.09 8.66
C THR A 254 -2.84 -10.05 9.99
N THR A 255 -2.82 -8.94 10.73
CA THR A 255 -3.40 -8.83 12.09
C THR A 255 -4.83 -9.36 12.23
N ARG A 256 -5.72 -9.12 11.25
CA ARG A 256 -7.13 -9.54 11.35
C ARG A 256 -7.44 -10.82 10.59
N ILE A 257 -6.81 -11.01 9.43
CA ILE A 257 -7.18 -12.09 8.49
C ILE A 257 -6.30 -13.33 8.61
N TRP A 258 -5.21 -13.29 9.40
CA TRP A 258 -4.27 -14.40 9.52
C TRP A 258 -4.92 -15.77 9.78
N PRO A 259 -5.90 -15.91 10.69
CA PRO A 259 -6.55 -17.20 10.91
C PRO A 259 -7.22 -17.79 9.67
N TRP A 260 -7.67 -16.95 8.73
CA TRP A 260 -8.34 -17.38 7.49
C TRP A 260 -7.33 -17.74 6.40
N ILE A 261 -6.20 -17.03 6.35
CA ILE A 261 -5.21 -17.19 5.26
C ILE A 261 -4.03 -18.09 5.61
N ARG A 262 -3.73 -18.36 6.89
CA ARG A 262 -2.52 -19.08 7.32
C ARG A 262 -2.36 -20.46 6.64
N GLY A 263 -3.47 -21.16 6.41
CA GLY A 263 -3.47 -22.45 5.70
C GLY A 263 -3.07 -22.29 4.22
N ALA A 264 -3.62 -21.29 3.55
CA ALA A 264 -3.29 -20.98 2.16
C ALA A 264 -1.84 -20.49 2.00
N VAL A 265 -1.35 -19.69 2.96
CA VAL A 265 0.06 -19.25 3.00
C VAL A 265 0.99 -20.45 3.21
N ARG A 266 0.67 -21.34 4.16
CA ARG A 266 1.46 -22.56 4.38
C ARG A 266 1.48 -23.44 3.13
N PHE A 267 0.32 -23.62 2.49
CA PHE A 267 0.23 -24.35 1.24
C PHE A 267 1.09 -23.69 0.14
N SER A 268 1.01 -22.36 -0.01
CA SER A 268 1.81 -21.64 -0.99
C SER A 268 3.30 -21.75 -0.73
N LEU A 269 3.78 -21.83 0.52
CA LEU A 269 5.19 -22.10 0.83
C LEU A 269 5.63 -23.49 0.34
N SER A 270 4.76 -24.49 0.48
CA SER A 270 5.03 -25.89 0.16
C SER A 270 4.77 -26.28 -1.29
N SER A 271 4.00 -25.49 -2.05
CA SER A 271 3.60 -25.83 -3.41
C SER A 271 4.80 -25.95 -4.37
N LYS A 272 4.72 -26.89 -5.31
CA LYS A 272 5.76 -27.11 -6.33
C LYS A 272 5.82 -25.95 -7.33
N VAL A 273 4.65 -25.37 -7.66
CA VAL A 273 4.52 -24.25 -8.62
C VAL A 273 5.32 -23.04 -8.15
N THR A 274 5.30 -22.80 -6.84
CA THR A 274 5.86 -21.62 -6.18
C THR A 274 7.29 -21.85 -5.65
N LYS A 275 7.88 -23.01 -5.92
CA LYS A 275 9.19 -23.41 -5.35
C LYS A 275 10.27 -22.35 -5.59
N ASN A 276 10.23 -21.68 -6.73
CA ASN A 276 11.24 -20.72 -7.17
C ASN A 276 10.84 -19.24 -6.95
N ASP A 277 9.71 -18.96 -6.28
CA ASP A 277 9.23 -17.59 -6.08
C ASP A 277 10.08 -16.80 -5.06
N GLY A 278 10.89 -17.49 -4.26
CA GLY A 278 11.65 -16.88 -3.18
C GLY A 278 10.76 -16.50 -1.97
N PRO A 279 11.09 -15.41 -1.24
CA PRO A 279 10.34 -14.98 -0.07
C PRO A 279 8.98 -14.39 -0.42
N LEU A 280 8.04 -14.48 0.52
CA LEU A 280 6.74 -13.81 0.40
C LEU A 280 6.90 -12.30 0.70
N SER A 281 6.53 -11.43 -0.24
CA SER A 281 6.63 -9.98 -0.10
C SER A 281 5.49 -9.40 0.72
N THR A 282 5.82 -8.49 1.65
CA THR A 282 4.85 -7.80 2.53
C THR A 282 4.64 -6.32 2.18
N ASN A 283 5.19 -5.83 1.06
CA ASN A 283 5.15 -4.41 0.67
C ASN A 283 5.56 -3.42 1.78
N GLY A 284 6.49 -3.82 2.65
CA GLY A 284 6.98 -2.99 3.76
C GLY A 284 6.09 -3.00 5.00
N HIS A 285 4.98 -3.71 4.99
CA HIS A 285 4.14 -3.88 6.19
C HIS A 285 4.71 -4.97 7.11
N PRO A 286 4.73 -4.74 8.43
CA PRO A 286 5.16 -5.75 9.38
C PRO A 286 4.15 -6.90 9.45
N LEU A 287 4.67 -8.12 9.59
CA LEU A 287 3.85 -9.30 9.91
C LEU A 287 3.35 -9.19 11.36
N SER A 288 2.12 -9.64 11.61
CA SER A 288 1.57 -9.76 12.97
C SER A 288 2.31 -10.84 13.77
N ASP A 289 2.31 -10.73 15.10
CA ASP A 289 2.99 -11.69 15.99
C ASP A 289 2.57 -13.14 15.76
N ALA A 290 1.26 -13.41 15.61
CA ALA A 290 0.75 -14.76 15.29
C ALA A 290 1.29 -15.30 13.96
N ALA A 291 1.49 -14.43 12.97
CA ALA A 291 2.10 -14.82 11.70
C ALA A 291 3.59 -15.09 11.87
N LEU A 292 4.30 -14.28 12.65
CA LEU A 292 5.72 -14.49 12.94
C LEU A 292 5.95 -15.82 13.66
N GLU A 293 5.14 -16.16 14.67
CA GLU A 293 5.21 -17.44 15.37
C GLU A 293 5.04 -18.62 14.40
N ASP A 294 4.05 -18.55 13.52
CA ASP A 294 3.83 -19.57 12.47
C ASP A 294 5.02 -19.66 11.51
N PHE A 295 5.55 -18.54 11.01
CA PHE A 295 6.72 -18.54 10.13
C PHE A 295 7.96 -19.11 10.81
N HIS A 296 8.19 -18.83 12.10
CA HIS A 296 9.27 -19.43 12.88
C HIS A 296 9.09 -20.94 13.02
N SER A 297 7.86 -21.40 13.30
CA SER A 297 7.53 -22.82 13.31
C SER A 297 7.79 -23.47 11.96
N TRP A 298 7.36 -22.85 10.87
CA TRP A 298 7.51 -23.39 9.51
C TRP A 298 8.97 -23.37 9.03
N ALA A 299 9.77 -22.41 9.50
CA ALA A 299 11.20 -22.36 9.24
C ALA A 299 11.98 -23.51 9.93
N ALA A 300 11.42 -24.09 11.00
CA ALA A 300 11.99 -25.26 11.67
C ALA A 300 11.67 -26.60 11.01
N GLU A 301 10.78 -26.60 10.02
CA GLU A 301 10.48 -27.79 9.22
C GLU A 301 11.61 -28.08 8.21
N THR A 302 11.42 -29.11 7.39
CA THR A 302 12.40 -29.51 6.37
C THR A 302 11.89 -29.26 4.95
N GLY A 303 12.78 -28.87 4.04
CA GLY A 303 12.48 -28.73 2.61
C GLY A 303 12.38 -27.28 2.14
N HIS A 304 11.84 -27.08 0.94
CA HIS A 304 11.74 -25.74 0.33
C HIS A 304 10.72 -24.82 1.03
N SER A 305 9.71 -25.38 1.72
CA SER A 305 8.80 -24.60 2.56
C SER A 305 9.55 -23.87 3.68
N ALA A 306 10.42 -24.58 4.39
CA ALA A 306 11.24 -24.04 5.47
C ALA A 306 12.23 -22.99 4.97
N GLN A 307 12.85 -23.24 3.81
CA GLN A 307 13.69 -22.24 3.14
C GLN A 307 12.92 -20.96 2.83
N ARG A 308 11.74 -21.07 2.22
CA ARG A 308 10.93 -19.89 1.86
C ARG A 308 10.37 -19.17 3.09
N ALA A 309 9.99 -19.89 4.14
CA ALA A 309 9.60 -19.31 5.41
C ALA A 309 10.77 -18.51 6.02
N THR A 310 11.97 -19.09 6.02
CA THR A 310 13.20 -18.43 6.49
C THR A 310 13.52 -17.17 5.71
N LEU A 311 13.46 -17.22 4.37
CA LEU A 311 13.68 -16.05 3.52
C LEU A 311 12.62 -14.96 3.75
N THR A 312 11.37 -15.36 4.03
CA THR A 312 10.28 -14.42 4.35
C THR A 312 10.54 -13.71 5.68
N LEU A 313 11.00 -14.44 6.71
CA LEU A 313 11.44 -13.86 7.98
C LEU A 313 12.64 -12.93 7.79
N SER A 314 13.64 -13.34 7.00
CA SER A 314 14.81 -12.51 6.66
C SER A 314 14.39 -11.20 5.98
N LEU A 315 13.47 -11.24 5.02
CA LEU A 315 12.93 -10.05 4.36
C LEU A 315 12.19 -9.14 5.35
N HIS A 316 11.36 -9.71 6.23
CA HIS A 316 10.64 -8.95 7.26
C HIS A 316 11.60 -8.23 8.20
N TYR A 317 12.61 -8.93 8.74
CA TYR A 317 13.59 -8.32 9.65
C TYR A 317 14.47 -7.29 8.94
N ARG A 318 14.81 -7.48 7.67
CA ARG A 318 15.55 -6.50 6.88
C ARG A 318 14.76 -5.20 6.77
N GLN A 319 13.46 -5.29 6.45
CA GLN A 319 12.59 -4.12 6.37
C GLN A 319 12.45 -3.43 7.74
N GLN A 320 12.34 -4.21 8.82
CA GLN A 320 12.25 -3.67 10.17
C GLN A 320 13.53 -2.91 10.57
N LEU A 321 14.72 -3.45 10.29
CA LEU A 321 15.98 -2.76 10.56
C LEU A 321 16.21 -1.54 9.67
N ALA A 322 15.74 -1.57 8.42
CA ALA A 322 15.84 -0.42 7.52
C ALA A 322 14.93 0.75 7.92
N THR A 323 13.76 0.47 8.51
CA THR A 323 12.77 1.50 8.84
C THR A 323 12.86 1.98 10.29
N ALA A 324 13.04 1.08 11.24
CA ALA A 324 13.09 1.39 12.66
C ALA A 324 13.92 0.37 13.45
N THR A 325 15.20 0.67 13.68
CA THR A 325 16.07 -0.16 14.50
C THR A 325 15.71 -0.04 15.98
N SER A 326 14.89 -0.96 16.49
CA SER A 326 14.70 -1.13 17.92
C SER A 326 15.84 -1.93 18.53
N VAL A 327 16.47 -1.39 19.58
CA VAL A 327 17.52 -2.07 20.37
C VAL A 327 17.02 -3.44 20.89
N SER A 328 15.74 -3.53 21.23
CA SER A 328 15.13 -4.78 21.71
C SER A 328 15.06 -5.84 20.61
N THR A 329 14.69 -5.46 19.38
CA THR A 329 14.66 -6.35 18.22
C THR A 329 16.06 -6.84 17.89
N VAL A 330 17.04 -5.95 17.78
CA VAL A 330 18.43 -6.33 17.51
C VAL A 330 18.95 -7.31 18.57
N THR A 331 18.67 -7.05 19.85
CA THR A 331 19.09 -7.94 20.94
C THR A 331 18.42 -9.31 20.86
N ARG A 332 17.14 -9.37 20.47
CA ARG A 332 16.43 -10.63 20.24
C ARG A 332 17.04 -11.42 19.08
N LEU A 333 17.29 -10.77 17.93
CA LEU A 333 17.88 -11.40 16.75
C LEU A 333 19.29 -11.94 17.03
N ARG A 334 20.11 -11.19 17.79
CA ARG A 334 21.43 -11.65 18.24
C ARG A 334 21.36 -12.92 19.07
N ARG A 335 20.43 -13.00 20.02
CA ARG A 335 20.23 -14.22 20.82
C ARG A 335 19.82 -15.40 19.94
N GLN A 336 18.94 -15.19 18.95
CA GLN A 336 18.51 -16.24 18.02
C GLN A 336 19.67 -16.80 17.18
N ILE A 337 20.66 -15.99 16.80
CA ILE A 337 21.85 -16.48 16.08
C ILE A 337 22.63 -17.49 16.93
N LEU A 338 22.72 -17.27 18.24
CA LEU A 338 23.50 -18.12 19.15
C LEU A 338 22.71 -19.34 19.66
N ASP A 339 21.39 -19.28 19.64
CA ASP A 339 20.52 -20.36 20.11
C ASP A 339 20.57 -21.59 19.18
N ALA A 340 20.87 -22.75 19.76
CA ALA A 340 20.95 -24.02 19.04
C ALA A 340 19.58 -24.55 18.57
N HIS A 341 18.47 -24.11 19.19
CA HIS A 341 17.12 -24.54 18.82
C HIS A 341 16.59 -23.81 17.58
N VAL A 342 17.21 -22.68 17.21
CA VAL A 342 16.82 -21.93 16.02
C VAL A 342 17.34 -22.65 14.77
N PRO A 343 16.53 -22.76 13.70
CA PRO A 343 16.92 -23.49 12.49
C PRO A 343 18.23 -22.96 11.88
N PRO A 344 19.18 -23.81 11.45
CA PRO A 344 20.49 -23.37 10.98
C PRO A 344 20.44 -22.35 9.85
N LEU A 345 19.53 -22.53 8.89
CA LEU A 345 19.37 -21.59 7.77
C LEU A 345 18.91 -20.20 8.26
N LEU A 346 17.96 -20.15 9.20
CA LEU A 346 17.50 -18.89 9.78
C LEU A 346 18.62 -18.19 10.54
N ARG A 347 19.43 -18.94 11.31
CA ARG A 347 20.59 -18.39 12.00
C ARG A 347 21.61 -17.77 11.04
N ILE A 348 21.85 -18.42 9.90
CA ILE A 348 22.75 -17.90 8.85
C ILE A 348 22.19 -16.61 8.25
N GLU A 349 20.92 -16.59 7.85
CA GLU A 349 20.27 -15.40 7.29
C GLU A 349 20.27 -14.22 8.26
N LEU A 350 19.94 -14.48 9.53
CA LEU A 350 19.98 -13.46 10.59
C LEU A 350 21.40 -12.93 10.84
N ALA A 351 22.41 -13.81 10.83
CA ALA A 351 23.80 -13.41 10.99
C ALA A 351 24.28 -12.51 9.83
N SER A 352 23.99 -12.91 8.58
CA SER A 352 24.31 -12.12 7.39
C SER A 352 23.66 -10.74 7.45
N LEU A 353 22.39 -10.71 7.85
CA LEU A 353 21.61 -9.49 7.97
C LEU A 353 22.11 -8.56 9.07
N LEU A 354 22.42 -9.05 10.27
CA LEU A 354 22.99 -8.20 11.33
C LEU A 354 24.41 -7.72 11.00
N TYR A 355 25.18 -8.50 10.25
CA TYR A 355 26.48 -8.07 9.73
C TYR A 355 26.33 -6.94 8.70
N GLU A 356 25.39 -7.06 7.75
CA GLU A 356 25.09 -6.04 6.73
C GLU A 356 24.74 -4.68 7.36
N PHE A 357 23.96 -4.68 8.44
CA PHE A 357 23.56 -3.46 9.16
C PHE A 357 24.54 -3.03 10.27
N ASN A 358 25.70 -3.67 10.40
CA ASN A 358 26.71 -3.39 11.45
C ASN A 358 26.14 -3.41 12.89
N HIS A 359 25.28 -4.38 13.20
CA HIS A 359 24.62 -4.53 14.50
C HIS A 359 25.20 -5.67 15.37
N LEU A 360 26.31 -6.28 14.95
CA LEU A 360 27.03 -7.30 15.71
C LEU A 360 28.09 -6.65 16.61
N THR A 361 28.13 -7.04 17.89
CA THR A 361 29.18 -6.60 18.83
C THR A 361 30.36 -7.55 18.84
N LEU A 362 31.50 -7.12 19.37
CA LEU A 362 32.70 -7.96 19.49
C LEU A 362 32.43 -9.29 20.22
N SER A 363 31.63 -9.25 21.30
CA SER A 363 31.26 -10.47 22.04
C SER A 363 30.42 -11.41 21.21
N ASP A 364 29.52 -10.88 20.37
CA ASP A 364 28.70 -11.70 19.48
C ASP A 364 29.59 -12.38 18.43
N LEU A 365 30.51 -11.64 17.83
CA LEU A 365 31.46 -12.15 16.83
C LEU A 365 32.35 -13.26 17.39
N LYS A 366 32.88 -13.09 18.61
CA LYS A 366 33.65 -14.13 19.29
C LYS A 366 32.82 -15.39 19.57
N ALA A 367 31.58 -15.23 20.02
CA ALA A 367 30.67 -16.37 20.22
C ALA A 367 30.33 -17.06 18.89
N MET A 368 30.25 -16.33 17.78
CA MET A 368 30.01 -16.87 16.44
C MET A 368 31.19 -17.67 15.86
N LEU A 369 32.41 -17.50 16.37
CA LEU A 369 33.59 -18.27 15.93
C LEU A 369 33.63 -19.72 16.47
N LEU A 370 32.85 -20.01 17.52
CA LEU A 370 32.87 -21.30 18.21
C LEU A 370 32.62 -22.48 17.25
N PRO A 371 33.26 -23.64 17.45
CA PRO A 371 33.11 -24.80 16.57
C PRO A 371 31.68 -25.36 16.49
N THR A 372 30.84 -25.08 17.49
CA THR A 372 29.42 -25.46 17.54
C THR A 372 28.55 -24.67 16.57
N MET A 373 29.08 -23.57 16.01
CA MET A 373 28.37 -22.70 15.09
C MET A 373 28.45 -23.21 13.64
N PRO A 374 27.40 -23.00 12.83
CA PRO A 374 27.45 -23.28 11.39
C PRO A 374 28.63 -22.59 10.69
N ALA A 375 29.23 -23.28 9.72
CA ALA A 375 30.41 -22.78 8.99
C ALA A 375 30.22 -21.39 8.37
N ASN A 376 29.04 -21.10 7.80
CA ASN A 376 28.73 -19.78 7.24
C ASN A 376 28.74 -18.67 8.30
N ILE A 377 28.23 -18.95 9.50
CA ILE A 377 28.23 -17.98 10.60
C ILE A 377 29.65 -17.70 11.08
N ARG A 378 30.49 -18.75 11.16
CA ARG A 378 31.92 -18.62 11.49
C ARG A 378 32.67 -17.80 10.45
N LEU A 379 32.36 -17.96 9.17
CA LEU A 379 32.94 -17.15 8.08
C LEU A 379 32.54 -15.67 8.19
N ILE A 380 31.27 -15.38 8.46
CA ILE A 380 30.79 -13.99 8.66
C ILE A 380 31.53 -13.35 9.83
N ALA A 381 31.67 -14.08 10.94
CA ALA A 381 32.39 -13.60 12.11
C ALA A 381 33.89 -13.37 11.83
N ALA A 382 34.53 -14.29 11.11
CA ALA A 382 35.91 -14.14 10.67
C ALA A 382 36.09 -12.90 9.79
N GLU A 383 35.24 -12.69 8.79
CA GLU A 383 35.32 -11.52 7.90
C GLU A 383 35.17 -10.19 8.66
N ALA A 384 34.25 -10.14 9.62
CA ALA A 384 34.02 -8.97 10.46
C ALA A 384 35.23 -8.67 11.35
N LEU A 385 35.78 -9.66 12.04
CA LEU A 385 36.90 -9.49 12.97
C LEU A 385 38.22 -9.15 12.28
N LEU A 386 38.42 -9.58 11.02
CA LEU A 386 39.57 -9.19 10.22
C LEU A 386 39.68 -7.67 9.99
N ARG A 387 38.64 -6.87 10.28
CA ARG A 387 38.69 -5.40 10.18
C ARG A 387 39.45 -4.75 11.33
N ASP A 388 39.42 -5.31 12.55
CA ASP A 388 39.75 -4.55 13.76
C ASP A 388 40.77 -5.20 14.73
N GLN A 389 41.09 -6.51 14.67
CA GLN A 389 41.88 -7.18 15.72
C GLN A 389 42.93 -8.21 15.23
N ASP A 390 43.69 -8.74 16.21
CA ASP A 390 44.73 -9.76 16.03
C ASP A 390 44.24 -11.01 15.27
N CYS A 391 44.85 -11.25 14.10
CA CYS A 391 44.41 -12.23 13.12
C CYS A 391 44.54 -13.71 13.53
N LEU A 392 45.19 -14.04 14.67
CA LEU A 392 45.61 -15.42 14.93
C LEU A 392 44.45 -16.37 15.23
N GLU A 393 43.48 -15.94 16.05
CA GLU A 393 42.27 -16.72 16.36
C GLU A 393 41.36 -16.84 15.13
N VAL A 394 41.31 -15.80 14.29
CA VAL A 394 40.52 -15.84 13.05
C VAL A 394 41.17 -16.76 12.01
N LEU A 395 42.50 -16.73 11.88
CA LEU A 395 43.25 -17.59 10.98
C LEU A 395 43.17 -19.07 11.37
N SER A 396 43.14 -19.41 12.66
CA SER A 396 42.93 -20.79 13.08
C SER A 396 41.55 -21.29 12.67
N VAL A 397 40.50 -20.47 12.85
CA VAL A 397 39.14 -20.79 12.38
C VAL A 397 39.09 -20.94 10.87
N LEU A 398 39.77 -20.08 10.11
CA LEU A 398 39.82 -20.19 8.65
C LEU A 398 40.57 -21.43 8.18
N HIS A 399 41.64 -21.84 8.87
CA HIS A 399 42.29 -23.13 8.62
C HIS A 399 41.35 -24.30 8.87
N GLU A 400 40.55 -24.27 9.95
CA GLU A 400 39.56 -25.31 10.22
C GLU A 400 38.48 -25.38 9.14
N LEU A 401 37.96 -24.22 8.71
CA LEU A 401 36.94 -24.13 7.67
C LEU A 401 37.46 -24.54 6.29
N ALA A 402 38.71 -24.18 5.97
CA ALA A 402 39.41 -24.56 4.75
C ALA A 402 39.65 -26.08 4.65
N ARG A 403 39.78 -26.78 5.78
CA ARG A 403 39.89 -28.25 5.83
C ARG A 403 38.54 -28.96 5.68
N SER A 404 37.42 -28.23 5.71
CA SER A 404 36.10 -28.82 5.55
C SER A 404 35.91 -29.38 4.13
N ARG A 405 35.18 -30.50 4.01
CA ARG A 405 34.87 -31.11 2.69
C ARG A 405 33.81 -30.33 1.90
N ASN A 406 33.27 -29.25 2.46
CA ASN A 406 32.23 -28.46 1.81
C ASN A 406 32.88 -27.48 0.83
N ARG A 407 32.65 -27.71 -0.48
CA ARG A 407 33.18 -26.87 -1.55
C ARG A 407 32.70 -25.42 -1.47
N GLU A 408 31.47 -25.19 -1.03
CA GLU A 408 30.93 -23.84 -0.89
C GLU A 408 31.70 -23.04 0.16
N ILE A 409 31.96 -23.65 1.32
CA ILE A 409 32.77 -23.06 2.39
C ILE A 409 34.21 -22.83 1.92
N ALA A 410 34.79 -23.77 1.18
CA ALA A 410 36.13 -23.62 0.63
C ALA A 410 36.23 -22.43 -0.34
N LEU A 411 35.24 -22.25 -1.22
CA LEU A 411 35.17 -21.10 -2.14
C LEU A 411 35.00 -19.78 -1.39
N MET A 412 34.10 -19.71 -0.41
CA MET A 412 33.92 -18.51 0.42
C MET A 412 35.18 -18.19 1.22
N THR A 413 35.89 -19.20 1.72
CA THR A 413 37.17 -19.04 2.42
C THR A 413 38.23 -18.52 1.45
N ALA A 414 38.33 -19.07 0.25
CA ALA A 414 39.25 -18.60 -0.80
C ALA A 414 39.02 -17.14 -1.15
N ASP A 415 37.76 -16.77 -1.40
CA ASP A 415 37.35 -15.42 -1.75
C ASP A 415 37.70 -14.44 -0.62
N LEU A 416 37.38 -14.78 0.63
CA LEU A 416 37.75 -13.98 1.79
C LEU A 416 39.27 -13.80 1.89
N MET A 417 40.05 -14.86 1.67
CA MET A 417 41.52 -14.80 1.73
C MET A 417 42.12 -14.02 0.55
N GLN A 418 41.61 -14.15 -0.66
CA GLN A 418 42.03 -13.34 -1.80
C GLN A 418 41.74 -11.87 -1.55
N ARG A 419 40.51 -11.53 -1.12
CA ARG A 419 40.10 -10.13 -0.88
C ARG A 419 40.86 -9.45 0.24
N ARG A 420 41.11 -10.16 1.36
CA ARG A 420 41.69 -9.54 2.57
C ARG A 420 43.20 -9.70 2.70
N PHE A 421 43.77 -10.75 2.11
CA PHE A 421 45.18 -11.09 2.27
C PHE A 421 45.95 -11.16 0.94
N GLY A 422 45.28 -11.02 -0.20
CA GLY A 422 45.93 -11.08 -1.52
C GLY A 422 46.51 -12.45 -1.88
N LEU A 423 46.03 -13.52 -1.23
CA LEU A 423 46.48 -14.90 -1.49
C LEU A 423 45.76 -15.44 -2.72
N ASP A 424 46.45 -15.65 -3.85
CA ASP A 424 45.79 -16.10 -5.06
C ASP A 424 45.43 -17.61 -5.02
N PHE A 425 44.13 -17.91 -4.95
CA PHE A 425 43.59 -19.26 -5.04
C PHE A 425 43.05 -19.60 -6.43
N GLY A 426 43.09 -18.66 -7.39
CA GLY A 426 42.58 -18.85 -8.75
C GLY A 426 41.11 -18.50 -8.94
N LEU A 427 40.45 -17.81 -7.99
CA LEU A 427 39.16 -17.18 -8.28
C LEU A 427 39.35 -15.90 -9.11
N PRO A 428 38.43 -15.63 -10.03
CA PRO A 428 38.48 -14.42 -10.83
C PRO A 428 38.07 -13.19 -10.00
N ASN A 429 38.96 -12.19 -9.93
CA ASN A 429 38.68 -10.92 -9.26
C ASN A 429 37.46 -10.21 -9.88
N ASN A 430 36.55 -9.69 -9.06
CA ASN A 430 35.36 -8.95 -9.45
C ASN A 430 34.41 -9.68 -10.43
N LYS A 431 34.45 -11.02 -10.48
CA LYS A 431 33.50 -11.85 -11.23
C LYS A 431 32.73 -12.74 -10.26
N PRO A 432 31.51 -13.19 -10.64
CA PRO A 432 30.75 -14.11 -9.80
C PRO A 432 31.54 -15.40 -9.53
N MET A 433 31.36 -15.95 -8.33
CA MET A 433 32.02 -17.20 -7.95
C MET A 433 31.68 -18.32 -8.94
N PRO A 434 32.63 -19.24 -9.21
CA PRO A 434 32.38 -20.38 -10.08
C PRO A 434 31.27 -21.26 -9.51
N SER A 435 30.52 -21.94 -10.39
CA SER A 435 29.50 -22.88 -9.93
C SER A 435 30.15 -24.01 -9.12
N ILE A 436 29.47 -24.44 -8.05
CA ILE A 436 30.01 -25.45 -7.09
C ILE A 436 30.41 -26.76 -7.78
N GLN A 437 29.80 -27.06 -8.93
CA GLN A 437 30.04 -28.27 -9.72
C GLN A 437 31.18 -28.12 -10.75
N SER A 438 31.74 -26.93 -10.95
CA SER A 438 32.77 -26.72 -11.97
C SER A 438 34.12 -27.33 -11.57
N SER A 439 34.94 -27.65 -12.58
CA SER A 439 36.34 -28.06 -12.38
C SER A 439 37.15 -26.96 -11.69
N THR A 440 36.89 -25.69 -12.03
CA THR A 440 37.54 -24.54 -11.40
C THR A 440 37.25 -24.47 -9.90
N ALA A 441 36.01 -24.74 -9.48
CA ALA A 441 35.66 -24.75 -8.06
C ALA A 441 36.37 -25.89 -7.30
N ALA A 442 36.52 -27.05 -7.93
CA ALA A 442 37.24 -28.18 -7.34
C ALA A 442 38.74 -27.88 -7.15
N GLU A 443 39.37 -27.25 -8.14
CA GLU A 443 40.77 -26.85 -8.07
C GLU A 443 41.01 -25.78 -7.00
N VAL A 444 40.14 -24.76 -6.91
CA VAL A 444 40.20 -23.75 -5.84
C VAL A 444 40.08 -24.41 -4.47
N ALA A 445 39.10 -25.30 -4.28
CA ALA A 445 38.91 -26.01 -3.01
C ALA A 445 40.15 -26.84 -2.62
N ARG A 446 40.82 -27.47 -3.60
CA ARG A 446 42.07 -28.20 -3.37
C ARG A 446 43.19 -27.27 -2.89
N ARG A 447 43.37 -26.12 -3.53
CA ARG A 447 44.40 -25.14 -3.15
C ARG A 447 44.18 -24.58 -1.75
N VAL A 448 42.93 -24.28 -1.40
CA VAL A 448 42.54 -23.83 -0.06
C VAL A 448 42.84 -24.90 1.00
N TYR A 449 42.53 -26.16 0.69
CA TYR A 449 42.83 -27.28 1.58
C TYR A 449 44.35 -27.43 1.80
N LEU A 450 45.14 -27.40 0.72
CA LEU A 450 46.60 -27.50 0.81
C LEU A 450 47.19 -26.36 1.64
N TRP A 451 46.75 -25.12 1.41
CA TRP A 451 47.16 -23.97 2.21
C TRP A 451 46.92 -24.18 3.71
N ALA A 452 45.75 -24.70 4.08
CA ALA A 452 45.43 -24.96 5.48
C ALA A 452 46.24 -26.13 6.10
N CYS A 453 46.88 -26.97 5.28
CA CYS A 453 47.74 -28.08 5.72
C CYS A 453 49.24 -27.70 5.75
N ASP A 454 49.67 -26.71 4.97
CA ASP A 454 51.09 -26.44 4.69
C ASP A 454 51.85 -25.80 5.87
N ALA A 455 51.20 -24.95 6.68
CA ALA A 455 51.84 -24.36 7.86
C ALA A 455 50.88 -24.08 9.02
N LYS A 456 51.43 -23.78 10.21
CA LYS A 456 50.62 -23.42 11.39
C LYS A 456 50.01 -22.03 11.20
N PRO A 457 48.84 -21.74 11.78
CA PRO A 457 48.21 -20.41 11.69
C PRO A 457 49.12 -19.27 12.16
N SER A 458 50.01 -19.53 13.14
CA SER A 458 51.04 -18.60 13.62
C SER A 458 51.98 -18.14 12.52
N ASP A 459 52.41 -19.07 11.66
CA ASP A 459 53.44 -18.82 10.66
C ASP A 459 52.85 -17.95 9.54
N HIS A 460 51.63 -18.27 9.11
CA HIS A 460 50.87 -17.43 8.19
C HIS A 460 50.51 -16.07 8.78
N ALA A 461 50.17 -15.97 10.07
CA ALA A 461 49.88 -14.69 10.71
C ALA A 461 51.07 -13.72 10.63
N THR A 462 52.30 -14.23 10.80
CA THR A 462 53.54 -13.44 10.68
C THR A 462 53.76 -12.94 9.25
N VAL A 463 53.59 -13.82 8.25
CA VAL A 463 53.75 -13.49 6.83
C VAL A 463 52.69 -12.50 6.35
N LEU A 464 51.45 -12.66 6.82
CA LEU A 464 50.33 -11.79 6.46
C LEU A 464 50.44 -10.41 7.12
N LYS A 465 50.86 -10.32 8.38
CA LYS A 465 51.19 -9.03 9.04
C LYS A 465 52.34 -8.30 8.34
N ALA A 466 53.29 -9.02 7.74
CA ALA A 466 54.37 -8.42 6.95
C ALA A 466 53.89 -7.87 5.60
N LYS A 467 52.90 -8.50 4.97
CA LYS A 467 52.28 -8.03 3.71
C LYS A 467 51.22 -6.94 3.89
N SER A 468 50.56 -6.86 5.05
CA SER A 468 49.47 -5.91 5.32
C SER A 468 49.94 -4.55 5.83
N ARG A 469 51.24 -4.37 6.14
CA ARG A 469 51.80 -3.04 6.38
C ARG A 469 51.89 -2.31 5.04
N PRO A 470 51.29 -1.11 4.89
CA PRO A 470 51.54 -0.32 3.70
C PRO A 470 53.05 -0.07 3.62
N THR A 471 53.65 -0.38 2.46
CA THR A 471 54.93 0.20 2.09
C THR A 471 54.81 1.73 2.22
N PRO A 472 55.80 2.41 2.81
CA PRO A 472 55.71 3.84 3.14
C PRO A 472 55.36 4.72 1.93
#